data_AF-A0A7X7X8V9-F1
#
_entry.id   AF-A0A7X7X8V9-F1
#
_cell.length_a   1.000
_cell.length_b   1.000
_cell.length_c   1.000
_cell.angle_alpha   90.00
_cell.angle_beta   90.00
_cell.angle_gamma   90.00
#
_symmetry.space_group_name_H-M   'P 1'
#
loop_
_entity.id
_entity.type
_entity.pdbx_description
1 polymer ?
#
loop_
_entity_poly.entity_id
_entity_poly.type
_entity_poly.pdbx_seq_one_letter_code
_entity_poly.pdbx_strand_id
1 'polypeptide(L)'
;TFSAPMLISANEQFLLDIHHAIYGSQCLWIRYYAAYRGEYTERTVMPYHLNNVRGDWYLIAFDKLRNEFRTFLVSRIENLKIMPEKFIRDAKFSVSDWMENAFQAERSSESTDISIKFNAVTARYIRERNWHISQRIEELEDGCLILHLKIGGLGELKRWVLQYGSGAEVLSPESLRQECIDEIKSVAGVYGI
;
A
#
# COMPACT_ATOMS: atom_id res chain seq x y z
N THR A 1 -12.70 27.48 16.60
CA THR A 1 -13.28 26.91 15.37
C THR A 1 -12.16 26.17 14.67
N PHE A 2 -12.12 24.83 14.80
CA PHE A 2 -11.09 24.05 14.11
C PHE A 2 -11.33 24.19 12.61
N SER A 3 -10.39 24.84 11.91
CA SER A 3 -10.33 24.75 10.46
C SER A 3 -10.09 23.27 10.14
N ALA A 4 -11.04 22.65 9.44
CA ALA A 4 -10.80 21.32 8.89
C ALA A 4 -9.50 21.42 8.07
N PRO A 5 -8.50 20.54 8.31
CA PRO A 5 -7.36 20.49 7.41
C PRO A 5 -7.91 20.31 5.99
N MET A 6 -7.30 20.97 5.00
CA MET A 6 -7.56 20.64 3.60
C MET A 6 -7.29 19.15 3.44
N LEU A 7 -8.35 18.35 3.50
CA LEU A 7 -8.30 16.96 3.10
C LEU A 7 -7.83 17.00 1.66
N ILE A 8 -6.66 16.43 1.37
CA ILE A 8 -6.24 16.20 0.00
C ILE A 8 -7.16 15.09 -0.52
N SER A 9 -8.41 15.44 -0.81
CA SER A 9 -9.36 14.57 -1.45
C SER A 9 -8.99 14.46 -2.93
N ALA A 10 -9.22 13.29 -3.51
CA ALA A 10 -9.07 13.14 -4.94
C ALA A 10 -10.01 14.13 -5.66
N ASN A 11 -9.48 14.87 -6.64
CA ASN A 11 -10.28 15.73 -7.48
C ASN A 11 -11.33 14.89 -8.22
N GLU A 12 -12.62 15.22 -8.07
CA GLU A 12 -13.72 14.47 -8.68
C GLU A 12 -13.57 14.33 -10.20
N GLN A 13 -13.08 15.38 -10.87
CA GLN A 13 -12.82 15.35 -12.31
C GLN A 13 -11.75 14.31 -12.66
N PHE A 14 -10.71 14.17 -11.85
CA PHE A 14 -9.68 13.17 -12.09
C PHE A 14 -10.23 11.75 -11.95
N LEU A 15 -11.13 11.51 -11.00
CA LEU A 15 -11.78 10.20 -10.86
C LEU A 15 -12.60 9.86 -12.11
N LEU A 16 -13.36 10.83 -12.64
CA LEU A 16 -14.13 10.65 -13.88
C LEU A 16 -13.23 10.42 -15.09
N ASP A 17 -12.17 11.20 -15.25
CA ASP A 17 -11.23 11.07 -16.37
C ASP A 17 -10.49 9.74 -16.34
N ILE A 18 -10.07 9.30 -15.16
CA ILE A 18 -9.44 7.98 -14.97
C ILE A 18 -10.46 6.88 -15.30
N HIS A 19 -11.70 6.99 -14.83
CA HIS A 19 -12.74 6.01 -15.14
C HIS A 19 -13.00 5.91 -16.65
N HIS A 20 -13.07 7.04 -17.36
CA HIS A 20 -13.18 7.07 -18.82
C HIS A 20 -11.98 6.41 -19.50
N ALA A 21 -10.76 6.69 -19.04
CA ALA A 21 -9.55 6.10 -19.60
C ALA A 21 -9.48 4.57 -19.38
N ILE A 22 -9.93 4.08 -18.21
CA ILE A 22 -10.04 2.63 -17.93
C ILE A 22 -11.03 1.98 -18.90
N TYR A 23 -12.21 2.58 -19.09
CA TYR A 23 -13.24 2.05 -19.97
C TYR A 23 -12.79 2.06 -21.44
N GLY A 24 -12.16 3.15 -21.88
CA GLY A 24 -11.63 3.31 -23.24
C GLY A 24 -10.32 2.57 -23.51
N SER A 25 -9.71 1.94 -22.50
CA SER A 25 -8.35 1.39 -22.53
C SER A 25 -7.33 2.38 -23.10
N GLN A 26 -7.40 3.63 -22.64
CA GLN A 26 -6.50 4.72 -23.04
C GLN A 26 -5.40 4.93 -21.99
N CYS A 27 -4.18 5.19 -22.45
CA CYS A 27 -3.09 5.58 -21.58
C CYS A 27 -3.40 6.93 -20.90
N LEU A 28 -2.87 7.12 -19.70
CA LEU A 28 -2.89 8.39 -18.97
C LEU A 28 -1.47 8.91 -18.84
N TRP A 29 -1.26 10.19 -19.12
CA TRP A 29 -0.09 10.90 -18.61
C TRP A 29 -0.47 11.54 -17.27
N ILE A 30 0.40 11.39 -16.26
CA ILE A 30 0.20 11.96 -14.93
C ILE A 30 1.47 12.66 -14.45
N ARG A 31 1.30 13.81 -13.79
CA ARG A 31 2.32 14.45 -12.95
C ARG A 31 2.03 14.07 -11.50
N TYR A 32 2.88 13.24 -10.92
CA TYR A 32 2.64 12.54 -9.67
C TYR A 32 3.68 12.90 -8.61
N TYR A 33 3.21 13.25 -7.41
CA TYR A 33 4.08 13.53 -6.26
C TYR A 33 4.60 12.24 -5.64
N ALA A 34 5.90 11.97 -5.79
CA ALA A 34 6.58 10.81 -5.22
C ALA A 34 7.03 11.13 -3.78
N ALA A 35 6.14 10.93 -2.81
CA ALA A 35 6.36 11.32 -1.41
C ALA A 35 7.70 10.82 -0.81
N TYR A 36 8.16 9.61 -1.16
CA TYR A 36 9.44 9.07 -0.70
C TYR A 36 10.66 9.90 -1.16
N ARG A 37 10.57 10.56 -2.32
CA ARG A 37 11.64 11.38 -2.89
C ARG A 37 11.42 12.88 -2.69
N GLY A 38 10.23 13.28 -2.24
CA GLY A 38 9.86 14.69 -2.10
C GLY A 38 9.80 15.45 -3.42
N GLU A 39 9.64 14.76 -4.56
CA GLU A 39 9.70 15.36 -5.89
C GLU A 39 8.48 14.98 -6.76
N TYR A 40 8.17 15.81 -7.75
CA TYR A 40 7.21 15.49 -8.78
C TYR A 40 7.85 14.70 -9.90
N THR A 41 7.12 13.71 -10.39
CA THR A 41 7.59 12.84 -11.46
C THR A 41 6.50 12.66 -12.50
N GLU A 42 6.89 12.57 -13.77
CA GLU A 42 5.95 12.35 -14.87
C GLU A 42 5.91 10.88 -15.26
N ARG A 43 4.70 10.36 -15.51
CA ARG A 43 4.48 8.95 -15.86
C ARG A 43 3.46 8.85 -16.97
N THR A 44 3.68 7.91 -17.88
CA THR A 44 2.63 7.39 -18.76
C THR A 44 2.22 6.02 -18.25
N VAL A 45 0.95 5.87 -17.89
CA VAL A 45 0.43 4.66 -17.26
C VAL A 45 -0.75 4.10 -18.06
N MET A 46 -0.90 2.78 -18.05
CA MET A 46 -2.08 2.09 -18.59
C MET A 46 -3.03 1.80 -17.42
N PRO A 47 -4.14 2.53 -17.26
CA PRO A 47 -5.00 2.40 -16.08
C PRO A 47 -5.88 1.14 -16.12
N TYR A 48 -5.89 0.34 -15.06
CA TYR A 48 -6.66 -0.90 -14.99
C TYR A 48 -7.86 -0.80 -14.04
N HIS A 49 -7.69 -0.17 -12.88
CA HIS A 49 -8.76 -0.13 -11.90
C HIS A 49 -8.62 1.06 -10.95
N LEU A 50 -9.77 1.55 -10.48
CA LEU A 50 -9.86 2.51 -9.38
C LEU A 50 -10.42 1.78 -8.16
N ASN A 51 -9.68 1.83 -7.06
CA ASN A 51 -10.06 1.21 -5.80
C ASN A 51 -10.20 2.29 -4.71
N ASN A 52 -11.28 2.24 -3.93
CA ASN A 52 -11.43 3.08 -2.74
C ASN A 52 -11.10 2.28 -1.49
N VAL A 53 -10.08 2.70 -0.75
CA VAL A 53 -9.68 2.08 0.51
C VAL A 53 -9.75 3.12 1.60
N ARG A 54 -10.71 2.96 2.53
CA ARG A 54 -10.89 3.83 3.71
C ARG A 54 -11.00 5.33 3.35
N GLY A 55 -11.63 5.64 2.22
CA GLY A 55 -11.83 7.02 1.75
C GLY A 55 -10.78 7.51 0.76
N ASP A 56 -9.65 6.83 0.65
CA ASP A 56 -8.60 7.16 -0.31
C ASP A 56 -8.80 6.42 -1.64
N TRP A 57 -8.65 7.14 -2.74
CA TRP A 57 -8.71 6.58 -4.09
C TRP A 57 -7.33 6.19 -4.61
N TYR A 58 -7.22 4.96 -5.08
CA TYR A 58 -6.01 4.36 -5.64
C TYR A 58 -6.25 3.94 -7.08
N LEU A 59 -5.36 4.36 -7.97
CA LEU A 59 -5.30 3.91 -9.36
C LEU A 59 -4.29 2.76 -9.47
N ILE A 60 -4.77 1.58 -9.86
CA ILE A 60 -3.95 0.45 -10.26
C ILE A 60 -3.66 0.58 -11.76
N ALA A 61 -2.39 0.68 -12.13
CA ALA A 61 -1.99 0.91 -13.51
C ALA A 61 -0.63 0.28 -13.84
N PHE A 62 -0.42 -0.10 -15.11
CA PHE A 62 0.90 -0.48 -15.60
C PHE A 62 1.73 0.78 -15.89
N ASP A 63 2.83 0.96 -15.17
CA ASP A 63 3.74 2.10 -15.34
C ASP A 63 4.73 1.80 -16.48
N LYS A 64 4.61 2.51 -17.61
CA LYS A 64 5.51 2.30 -18.76
C LYS A 64 6.96 2.67 -18.46
N LEU A 65 7.20 3.59 -17.52
CA LEU A 65 8.57 3.98 -17.14
C LEU A 65 9.28 2.87 -16.36
N ARG A 66 8.53 2.16 -15.51
CA ARG A 66 9.06 1.09 -14.66
C ARG A 66 8.84 -0.31 -15.23
N ASN A 67 8.03 -0.43 -16.26
CA ASN A 67 7.65 -1.67 -16.92
C ASN A 67 7.04 -2.69 -15.94
N GLU A 68 6.19 -2.21 -15.03
CA GLU A 68 5.53 -3.03 -14.00
C GLU A 68 4.20 -2.40 -13.57
N PHE A 69 3.32 -3.21 -12.96
CA PHE A 69 2.10 -2.70 -12.33
C PHE A 69 2.43 -2.00 -11.01
N ARG A 70 1.76 -0.85 -10.78
CA ARG A 70 1.89 -0.04 -9.58
C ARG A 70 0.54 0.53 -9.15
N THR A 71 0.48 0.91 -7.89
CA THR A 71 -0.65 1.62 -7.31
C THR A 71 -0.27 3.09 -7.08
N PHE A 72 -1.10 4.00 -7.58
CA PHE A 72 -0.93 5.45 -7.46
C PHE A 72 -2.06 6.02 -6.60
N LEU A 73 -1.73 6.81 -5.57
CA LEU A 73 -2.74 7.51 -4.78
C LEU A 73 -3.26 8.70 -5.59
N VAL A 74 -4.56 8.72 -5.93
CA VAL A 74 -5.12 9.73 -6.84
C VAL A 74 -4.97 11.15 -6.29
N SER A 75 -5.04 11.30 -4.96
CA SER A 75 -4.81 12.59 -4.29
C SER A 75 -3.39 13.16 -4.45
N ARG A 76 -2.41 12.34 -4.91
CA ARG A 76 -1.04 12.78 -5.23
C ARG A 76 -0.82 13.10 -6.71
N ILE A 77 -1.84 12.95 -7.54
CA ILE A 77 -1.79 13.38 -8.94
C ILE A 77 -2.04 14.89 -8.94
N GLU A 78 -1.05 15.66 -9.39
CA GLU A 78 -1.19 17.11 -9.54
C GLU A 78 -1.87 17.45 -10.87
N ASN A 79 -1.54 16.70 -11.93
CA ASN A 79 -2.14 16.90 -13.24
C ASN A 79 -2.27 15.56 -13.99
N LEU A 80 -3.31 15.44 -14.81
CA LEU A 80 -3.59 14.26 -15.60
C LEU A 80 -4.04 14.65 -17.01
N LYS A 81 -3.66 13.84 -18.00
CA LYS A 81 -4.14 13.94 -19.38
C LYS A 81 -4.47 12.56 -19.94
N ILE A 82 -5.64 12.43 -20.55
CA ILE A 82 -6.00 11.24 -21.34
C ILE A 82 -5.22 11.28 -22.64
N MET A 83 -4.49 10.21 -22.93
CA MET A 83 -3.67 10.10 -24.13
C MET A 83 -4.48 9.47 -25.28
N PRO A 84 -4.15 9.80 -26.55
CA PRO A 84 -4.74 9.14 -27.71
C PRO A 84 -4.29 7.68 -27.85
N GLU A 85 -3.14 7.33 -27.26
CA GLU A 85 -2.63 5.96 -27.24
C GLU A 85 -3.58 5.04 -26.46
N LYS A 86 -3.98 3.93 -27.10
CA LYS A 86 -4.71 2.84 -26.46
C LYS A 86 -3.78 1.69 -26.13
N PHE A 87 -4.15 0.90 -25.14
CA PHE A 87 -3.44 -0.32 -24.77
C PHE A 87 -4.37 -1.52 -24.79
N ILE A 88 -3.78 -2.70 -24.98
CA ILE A 88 -4.49 -3.97 -24.82
C ILE A 88 -4.31 -4.40 -23.37
N ARG A 89 -5.42 -4.68 -22.68
CA ARG A 89 -5.38 -5.16 -21.31
C ARG A 89 -4.74 -6.54 -21.28
N ASP A 90 -3.79 -6.75 -20.36
CA ASP A 90 -3.19 -8.06 -20.13
C ASP A 90 -4.26 -8.99 -19.54
N ALA A 91 -4.64 -10.02 -20.31
CA ALA A 91 -5.65 -10.99 -19.92
C ALA A 91 -5.22 -11.84 -18.69
N LYS A 92 -3.92 -11.88 -18.38
CA LYS A 92 -3.39 -12.58 -17.21
C LYS A 92 -3.45 -11.73 -15.93
N PHE A 93 -3.70 -10.43 -16.05
CA PHE A 93 -3.77 -9.55 -14.90
C PHE A 93 -5.15 -9.58 -14.25
N SER A 94 -5.22 -10.12 -13.02
CA SER A 94 -6.43 -10.10 -12.18
C SER A 94 -6.36 -8.93 -11.20
N VAL A 95 -7.35 -8.03 -11.29
CA VAL A 95 -7.52 -6.94 -10.32
C VAL A 95 -7.88 -7.50 -8.94
N SER A 96 -8.64 -8.59 -8.88
CA SER A 96 -9.01 -9.24 -7.61
C SER A 96 -7.79 -9.79 -6.91
N ASP A 97 -6.95 -10.54 -7.64
CA ASP A 97 -5.70 -11.09 -7.10
C ASP A 97 -4.72 -9.97 -6.72
N TRP A 98 -4.74 -8.86 -7.48
CA TRP A 98 -4.02 -7.65 -7.10
C TRP A 98 -4.55 -7.12 -5.76
N MET A 99 -5.85 -6.89 -5.61
CA MET A 99 -6.46 -6.26 -4.44
C MET A 99 -6.43 -7.09 -3.16
N GLU A 100 -6.36 -8.42 -3.23
CA GLU A 100 -6.31 -9.30 -2.05
C GLU A 100 -5.00 -9.19 -1.23
N ASN A 101 -4.02 -8.41 -1.69
CA ASN A 101 -2.73 -8.24 -1.03
C ASN A 101 -2.64 -6.88 -0.31
N ALA A 102 -2.52 -6.86 1.01
CA ALA A 102 -2.54 -5.62 1.81
C ALA A 102 -1.21 -4.83 1.80
N PHE A 103 -0.11 -5.40 1.31
CA PHE A 103 1.26 -4.85 1.41
C PHE A 103 1.90 -4.56 0.04
N GLN A 104 1.21 -3.80 -0.80
CA GLN A 104 1.59 -3.66 -2.22
C GLN A 104 2.42 -2.42 -2.56
N ALA A 105 2.57 -1.44 -1.66
CA ALA A 105 3.15 -0.14 -2.03
C ALA A 105 4.66 -0.22 -2.30
N GLU A 106 5.33 -1.25 -1.79
CA GLU A 106 6.78 -1.45 -1.91
C GLU A 106 7.08 -2.86 -2.44
N ARG A 107 6.75 -3.15 -3.71
CA ARG A 107 7.30 -4.32 -4.41
C ARG A 107 8.82 -4.14 -4.59
N SER A 108 9.62 -4.56 -3.61
CA SER A 108 11.02 -4.92 -3.84
C SER A 108 11.08 -6.19 -4.69
N SER A 109 12.08 -6.32 -5.56
CA SER A 109 12.31 -7.53 -6.38
C SER A 109 12.56 -8.78 -5.55
N GLU A 110 12.87 -8.63 -4.27
CA GLU A 110 13.09 -9.71 -3.31
C GLU A 110 11.97 -9.70 -2.27
N SER A 111 11.32 -10.85 -2.12
CA SER A 111 10.35 -11.12 -1.06
C SER A 111 11.06 -11.75 0.13
N THR A 112 10.72 -11.31 1.34
CA THR A 112 11.33 -11.79 2.59
C THR A 112 10.28 -12.52 3.41
N ASP A 113 10.68 -13.62 4.05
CA ASP A 113 9.86 -14.32 5.02
C ASP A 113 9.79 -13.50 6.32
N ILE A 114 8.57 -13.28 6.79
CA ILE A 114 8.22 -12.40 7.91
C ILE A 114 7.36 -13.19 8.87
N SER A 115 7.64 -13.04 10.17
CA SER A 115 6.82 -13.60 11.24
C SER A 115 6.52 -12.51 12.26
N ILE A 116 5.23 -12.28 12.53
CA ILE A 116 4.76 -11.26 13.47
C ILE A 116 3.84 -11.91 14.48
N LYS A 117 4.19 -11.82 15.76
CA LYS A 117 3.36 -12.27 16.87
C LYS A 117 2.36 -11.20 17.24
N PHE A 118 1.10 -11.59 17.40
CA PHE A 118 0.03 -10.73 17.90
C PHE A 118 -0.49 -11.27 19.23
N ASN A 119 -0.72 -10.37 20.18
CA ASN A 119 -1.31 -10.75 21.46
C ASN A 119 -2.78 -11.21 21.29
N ALA A 120 -3.35 -11.86 22.30
CA ALA A 120 -4.69 -12.44 22.21
C ALA A 120 -5.82 -11.45 21.85
N VAL A 121 -5.68 -10.17 22.21
CA VAL A 121 -6.68 -9.14 21.88
C VAL A 121 -6.57 -8.75 20.41
N THR A 122 -5.37 -8.40 19.95
CA THR A 122 -5.13 -8.00 18.55
C THR A 122 -5.36 -9.17 17.59
N ALA A 123 -5.00 -10.40 18.01
CA ALA A 123 -5.18 -11.63 17.24
C ALA A 123 -6.63 -11.83 16.75
N ARG A 124 -7.65 -11.41 17.51
CA ARG A 124 -9.06 -11.49 17.11
C ARG A 124 -9.31 -10.77 15.79
N TYR A 125 -8.79 -9.54 15.66
CA TYR A 125 -8.93 -8.73 14.45
C TYR A 125 -8.05 -9.21 13.30
N ILE A 126 -6.88 -9.79 13.61
CA ILE A 126 -6.00 -10.33 12.58
C ILE A 126 -6.65 -11.52 11.86
N ARG A 127 -7.43 -12.35 12.56
CA ARG A 127 -8.14 -13.51 11.98
C ARG A 127 -9.26 -13.14 11.01
N GLU A 128 -9.88 -11.97 11.17
CA GLU A 128 -11.04 -11.56 10.38
C GLU A 128 -10.71 -11.16 8.94
N ARG A 129 -9.43 -11.14 8.57
CA ARG A 129 -8.96 -10.58 7.29
C ARG A 129 -7.92 -11.47 6.64
N ASN A 130 -7.90 -11.44 5.31
CA ASN A 130 -6.78 -11.92 4.53
C ASN A 130 -5.85 -10.73 4.24
N TRP A 131 -4.62 -10.79 4.74
CA TRP A 131 -3.63 -9.70 4.66
C TRP A 131 -2.69 -9.87 3.47
N HIS A 132 -2.44 -11.11 3.03
CA HIS A 132 -1.62 -11.39 1.86
C HIS A 132 -1.86 -12.82 1.39
N ILE A 133 -1.76 -13.07 0.09
CA ILE A 133 -1.95 -14.42 -0.48
C ILE A 133 -1.01 -15.47 0.11
N SER A 134 0.19 -15.07 0.53
CA SER A 134 1.16 -15.98 1.14
C SER A 134 0.93 -16.20 2.64
N GLN A 135 -0.13 -15.62 3.23
CA GLN A 135 -0.26 -15.62 4.67
C GLN A 135 -0.44 -17.04 5.22
N ARG A 136 0.20 -17.31 6.34
CA ARG A 136 -0.05 -18.51 7.14
C ARG A 136 -0.19 -18.10 8.60
N ILE A 137 -1.29 -18.49 9.23
CA ILE A 137 -1.55 -18.22 10.64
C ILE A 137 -1.16 -19.45 11.44
N GLU A 138 -0.36 -19.23 12.48
CA GLU A 138 -0.03 -20.21 13.51
C GLU A 138 -0.70 -19.76 14.81
N GLU A 139 -1.69 -20.53 15.26
CA GLU A 139 -2.42 -20.26 16.50
C GLU A 139 -1.62 -20.72 17.72
N LEU A 140 -1.61 -19.92 18.78
CA LEU A 140 -0.93 -20.23 20.05
C LEU A 140 -1.96 -20.53 21.15
N GLU A 141 -1.57 -21.36 22.12
CA GLU A 141 -2.47 -21.84 23.20
C GLU A 141 -3.01 -20.73 24.11
N ASP A 142 -2.30 -19.59 24.20
CA ASP A 142 -2.67 -18.43 25.00
C ASP A 142 -3.63 -17.46 24.26
N GLY A 143 -4.12 -17.86 23.08
CA GLY A 143 -4.99 -17.06 22.23
C GLY A 143 -4.26 -16.04 21.35
N CYS A 144 -2.94 -15.91 21.51
CA CYS A 144 -2.08 -15.21 20.57
C CYS A 144 -2.01 -15.95 19.22
N LEU A 145 -1.44 -15.31 18.22
CA LEU A 145 -1.10 -15.96 16.96
C LEU A 145 0.21 -15.41 16.39
N ILE A 146 0.84 -16.19 15.51
CA ILE A 146 1.93 -15.73 14.66
C ILE A 146 1.41 -15.68 13.23
N LEU A 147 1.46 -14.49 12.63
CA LEU A 147 1.19 -14.28 11.21
C LEU A 147 2.51 -14.40 10.45
N HIS A 148 2.58 -15.40 9.57
CA HIS A 148 3.68 -15.59 8.64
C HIS A 148 3.31 -14.98 7.28
N LEU A 149 4.19 -14.16 6.71
CA LEU A 149 4.03 -13.51 5.42
C LEU A 149 5.29 -13.69 4.58
N LYS A 150 5.15 -13.60 3.25
CA LYS A 150 6.26 -13.54 2.31
C LYS A 150 6.03 -12.39 1.35
N ILE A 151 6.58 -11.23 1.71
CA ILE A 151 6.34 -9.96 1.01
C ILE A 151 7.64 -9.18 0.84
N GLY A 152 7.66 -8.30 -0.17
CA GLY A 152 8.63 -7.22 -0.25
C GLY A 152 8.18 -6.00 0.56
N GLY A 153 9.03 -4.98 0.65
CA GLY A 153 8.58 -3.67 1.14
C GLY A 153 8.43 -3.56 2.65
N LEU A 154 9.55 -3.74 3.36
CA LEU A 154 9.61 -3.73 4.82
C LEU A 154 9.17 -2.39 5.44
N GLY A 155 9.23 -1.27 4.72
CA GLY A 155 8.87 0.04 5.24
C GLY A 155 7.36 0.20 5.48
N GLU A 156 6.52 -0.31 4.58
CA GLU A 156 5.07 -0.35 4.76
C GLU A 156 4.68 -1.30 5.90
N LEU A 157 5.31 -2.48 5.94
CA LEU A 157 5.09 -3.45 7.00
C LEU A 157 5.46 -2.89 8.37
N LYS A 158 6.60 -2.21 8.50
CA LYS A 158 7.03 -1.53 9.74
C LYS A 158 5.93 -0.62 10.27
N ARG A 159 5.42 0.28 9.43
CA ARG A 159 4.35 1.23 9.82
C ARG A 159 3.08 0.50 10.25
N TRP A 160 2.70 -0.55 9.52
CA TRP A 160 1.52 -1.35 9.85
C TRP A 160 1.66 -2.09 11.17
N VAL A 161 2.82 -2.68 11.47
CA VAL A 161 3.06 -3.35 12.76
C VAL A 161 3.00 -2.34 13.90
N LEU A 162 3.69 -1.20 13.77
CA LEU A 162 3.77 -0.18 14.82
C LEU A 162 2.41 0.45 15.16
N GLN A 163 1.44 0.46 14.23
CA GLN A 163 0.09 0.96 14.51
C GLN A 163 -0.62 0.19 15.64
N TYR A 164 -0.20 -1.05 15.91
CA TYR A 164 -0.76 -1.90 16.97
C TYR A 164 -0.06 -1.72 18.32
N GLY A 165 0.99 -0.90 18.39
CA GLY A 165 1.78 -0.70 19.61
C GLY A 165 2.29 -2.02 20.20
N SER A 166 2.12 -2.20 21.51
CA SER A 166 2.49 -3.45 22.21
C SER A 166 1.63 -4.66 21.83
N GLY A 167 0.64 -4.50 20.96
CA GLY A 167 -0.20 -5.57 20.44
C GLY A 167 0.44 -6.44 19.36
N ALA A 168 1.59 -6.03 18.83
CA ALA A 168 2.31 -6.74 17.77
C ALA A 168 3.83 -6.74 18.04
N GLU A 169 4.48 -7.86 17.74
CA GLU A 169 5.92 -8.04 17.85
C GLU A 169 6.47 -8.68 16.58
N VAL A 170 7.47 -8.04 15.95
CA VAL A 170 8.20 -8.65 14.82
C VAL A 170 9.16 -9.71 15.35
N LEU A 171 8.97 -10.96 14.96
CA LEU A 171 9.87 -12.07 15.28
C LEU A 171 10.95 -12.24 14.21
N SER A 172 10.63 -12.00 12.94
CA SER A 172 11.55 -12.05 11.82
C SER A 172 11.06 -11.17 10.64
N PRO A 173 11.96 -10.69 9.77
CA PRO A 173 13.43 -10.78 9.88
C PRO A 173 13.99 -9.85 10.97
N GLU A 174 15.21 -10.14 11.42
CA GLU A 174 15.88 -9.34 12.46
C GLU A 174 16.08 -7.88 12.01
N SER A 175 16.31 -7.64 10.73
CA SER A 175 16.41 -6.28 10.17
C SER A 175 15.15 -5.46 10.42
N LEU A 176 13.97 -6.02 10.14
CA LEU A 176 12.69 -5.34 10.39
C LEU A 176 12.44 -5.15 11.89
N ARG A 177 12.79 -6.13 12.71
CA ARG A 177 12.71 -6.01 14.19
C ARG A 177 13.56 -4.84 14.68
N GLN A 178 14.79 -4.71 14.18
CA GLN A 178 15.69 -3.62 14.52
C GLN A 178 15.15 -2.26 14.08
N GLU A 179 14.60 -2.15 12.87
CA GLU A 179 13.96 -0.93 12.40
C GLU A 179 12.77 -0.50 13.27
N CYS A 180 11.95 -1.44 13.75
CA CYS A 180 10.88 -1.15 14.70
C CYS A 180 11.42 -0.64 16.03
N ILE A 181 12.51 -1.24 16.55
CA ILE A 181 13.15 -0.81 17.80
C ILE A 181 13.66 0.63 17.69
N ASP A 182 14.33 0.96 16.58
CA ASP A 182 14.90 2.29 16.37
C ASP A 182 13.80 3.36 16.20
N GLU A 183 12.70 3.00 15.54
CA GLU A 183 11.52 3.85 15.47
C GLU A 183 10.91 4.07 16.86
N ILE A 184 10.74 3.01 17.67
CA ILE A 184 10.20 3.12 19.04
C ILE A 184 11.07 4.03 19.92
N LYS A 185 12.40 3.94 19.81
CA LYS A 185 13.32 4.85 20.51
C LYS A 185 13.13 6.30 20.04
N SER A 186 12.97 6.51 18.74
CA SER A 186 12.72 7.84 18.17
C SER A 186 11.39 8.41 18.69
N VAL A 187 10.35 7.59 18.73
CA VAL A 187 9.04 7.94 19.30
C VAL A 187 9.16 8.27 20.78
N ALA A 188 9.87 7.48 21.58
CA ALA A 188 10.12 7.76 22.99
C ALA A 188 10.78 9.15 23.17
N GLY A 189 11.79 9.46 22.36
CA GLY A 189 12.43 10.77 22.32
C GLY A 189 11.47 11.92 21.99
N VAL A 190 10.50 11.72 21.09
CA VAL A 190 9.46 12.73 20.78
C VAL A 190 8.57 13.02 22.00
N TYR A 191 8.29 12.01 22.84
CA TYR A 191 7.53 12.16 24.07
C TYR A 191 8.38 12.55 25.28
N GLY A 192 9.70 12.66 25.13
CA GLY A 192 10.63 12.97 26.22
C GLY A 192 10.81 11.83 27.23
N ILE A 193 10.65 10.58 26.78
CA ILE A 193 10.88 9.34 27.56
C ILE A 193 12.28 8.82 27.26
#